data_AF-K3ZJK0-F1
#
_entry.id   AF-K3ZJK0-F1
#
_cell.length_a   1.000
_cell.length_b   1.000
_cell.length_c   1.000
_cell.angle_alpha   90.00
_cell.angle_beta   90.00
_cell.angle_gamma   90.00
#
_symmetry.space_group_name_H-M   'P 1'
#
loop_
_entity.id
_entity.type
_entity.pdbx_description
1 polymer ?
#
loop_
_entity_poly.entity_id
_entity_poly.type
_entity_poly.pdbx_seq_one_letter_code
_entity_poly.pdbx_strand_id
1 'polypeptide(L)'
;MHTKKSSEDVEDRRAQLCISLRTLSVASKTLGTARGNLEEANNLLSGENGCGCLKNITQKLRMRQQYMVTQVAWVYPVRPLDEKSPDHKTGYTPSIIKTSNAESILPDGSQKRPLAILGLQLPKPTAKKTGYFGDRTDFQKPSTVLGYVAHAVSLIASYLNVPLRYPLRFGGSRSYILDHSPLVEPSSMTSVVSSVSPSTSMRTMEFPLFFDGQETTRSAYAIFLLNKDIEQLLNYIGAESLGPRHVLANLKQLTTIIQSQQYISTD
;
A
#
# COMPACT_ATOMS: atom_id res chain seq x y z
N MET A 1 69.85 -33.23 42.92
CA MET A 1 68.80 -33.96 42.17
C MET A 1 67.66 -33.05 41.65
N HIS A 2 67.34 -31.92 42.29
CA HIS A 2 66.21 -31.06 41.85
C HIS A 2 66.41 -30.33 40.51
N THR A 3 67.62 -29.92 40.16
CA THR A 3 67.90 -29.16 38.92
C THR A 3 67.76 -29.99 37.64
N LYS A 4 67.95 -31.31 37.74
CA LYS A 4 67.82 -32.24 36.60
C LYS A 4 66.34 -32.48 36.25
N LYS A 5 65.50 -32.63 37.29
CA LYS A 5 64.05 -32.80 37.16
C LYS A 5 63.35 -31.54 36.62
N SER A 6 63.84 -30.34 36.99
CA SER A 6 63.30 -29.09 36.42
C SER A 6 63.71 -28.86 34.96
N SER A 7 64.85 -29.39 34.52
CA SER A 7 65.27 -29.33 33.11
C SER A 7 64.41 -30.25 32.24
N GLU A 8 64.07 -31.43 32.75
CA GLU A 8 63.22 -32.42 32.07
C GLU A 8 61.79 -31.89 31.88
N ASP A 9 61.19 -31.27 32.90
CA ASP A 9 59.85 -30.61 32.80
C ASP A 9 59.82 -29.50 31.73
N VAL A 10 60.92 -28.75 31.58
CA VAL A 10 61.04 -27.69 30.56
C VAL A 10 61.14 -28.29 29.15
N GLU A 11 61.83 -29.41 28.98
CA GLU A 11 61.89 -30.12 27.69
C GLU A 11 60.55 -30.74 27.31
N ASP A 12 59.84 -31.36 28.26
CA ASP A 12 58.50 -31.91 28.04
C ASP A 12 57.50 -30.80 27.64
N ARG A 13 57.55 -29.64 28.30
CA ARG A 13 56.75 -28.47 27.92
C ARG A 13 57.07 -27.96 26.51
N ARG A 14 58.36 -27.95 26.12
CA ARG A 14 58.78 -27.57 24.76
C ARG A 14 58.28 -28.57 23.73
N ALA A 15 58.36 -29.88 24.01
CA ALA A 15 57.82 -30.91 23.14
C ALA A 15 56.30 -30.76 22.97
N GLN A 16 55.57 -30.49 24.06
CA GLN A 16 54.14 -30.24 24.03
C GLN A 16 53.78 -28.98 23.22
N LEU A 17 54.53 -27.89 23.39
CA LEU A 17 54.34 -26.66 22.60
C LEU A 17 54.61 -26.89 21.11
N CYS A 18 55.63 -27.68 20.75
CA CYS A 18 55.90 -28.06 19.37
C CYS A 18 54.74 -28.85 18.75
N ILE A 19 54.10 -29.76 19.50
CA ILE A 19 52.92 -30.48 19.04
C ILE A 19 51.76 -29.51 18.83
N SER A 20 51.48 -28.63 19.79
CA SER A 20 50.42 -27.61 19.68
C SER A 20 50.63 -26.64 18.51
N LEU A 21 51.86 -26.24 18.21
CA LEU A 21 52.15 -25.40 17.05
C LEU A 21 51.90 -26.13 15.72
N ARG A 22 52.23 -27.43 15.65
CA ARG A 22 51.93 -28.24 14.45
C ARG A 22 50.43 -28.43 14.26
N THR A 23 49.69 -28.74 15.33
CA THR A 23 48.22 -28.90 15.23
C THR A 23 47.54 -27.59 14.86
N LEU A 24 47.98 -26.47 15.44
CA LEU A 24 47.48 -25.14 15.08
C LEU A 24 47.79 -24.78 13.62
N SER A 25 48.98 -25.13 13.13
CA SER A 25 49.34 -24.92 11.72
C SER A 25 48.44 -25.71 10.77
N VAL A 26 48.14 -26.98 11.09
CA VAL A 26 47.21 -27.80 10.31
C VAL A 26 45.80 -27.20 10.37
N ALA A 27 45.32 -26.81 11.55
CA ALA A 27 44.01 -26.19 11.71
C ALA A 27 43.87 -24.86 10.95
N SER A 28 44.94 -24.05 10.90
CA SER A 28 44.97 -22.82 10.12
C SER A 28 44.86 -23.09 8.62
N LYS A 29 45.57 -24.12 8.11
CA LYS A 29 45.46 -24.54 6.71
C LYS A 29 44.06 -25.04 6.37
N THR A 30 43.46 -25.87 7.23
CA THR A 30 42.10 -26.39 7.00
C THR A 30 41.05 -25.28 7.09
N LEU A 31 41.23 -24.29 7.95
CA LEU A 31 40.38 -23.09 7.98
C LEU A 31 40.51 -22.29 6.68
N GLY A 32 41.73 -22.14 6.17
CA GLY A 32 41.99 -21.47 4.89
C GLY A 32 41.29 -22.15 3.72
N THR A 33 41.39 -23.48 3.62
CA THR A 33 40.67 -24.24 2.58
C THR A 33 39.16 -24.17 2.76
N ALA A 34 38.65 -24.29 3.98
CA ALA A 34 37.22 -24.16 4.26
C ALA A 34 36.68 -22.78 3.88
N ARG A 35 37.45 -21.71 4.15
CA ARG A 35 37.10 -20.34 3.74
C ARG A 35 37.06 -20.18 2.22
N GLY A 36 38.04 -20.73 1.50
CA GLY A 36 38.04 -20.72 0.03
C GLY A 36 36.83 -21.44 -0.56
N ASN A 37 36.51 -22.62 -0.03
CA ASN A 37 35.33 -23.38 -0.45
C ASN A 37 34.01 -22.62 -0.18
N LEU A 38 33.92 -21.91 0.96
CA LEU A 38 32.76 -21.07 1.28
C LEU A 38 32.60 -19.92 0.28
N GLU A 39 33.70 -19.25 -0.08
CA GLU A 39 33.69 -18.15 -1.03
C GLU A 39 33.26 -18.62 -2.43
N GLU A 40 33.77 -19.76 -2.89
CA GLU A 40 33.35 -20.39 -4.14
C GLU A 40 31.86 -20.74 -4.13
N ALA A 41 31.37 -21.35 -3.04
CA ALA A 41 29.95 -21.64 -2.89
C ALA A 41 29.09 -20.36 -2.90
N ASN A 42 29.53 -19.29 -2.24
CA ASN A 42 28.83 -18.01 -2.24
C ASN A 42 28.81 -17.36 -3.63
N ASN A 43 29.89 -17.49 -4.41
CA ASN A 43 29.96 -17.02 -5.79
C ASN A 43 29.02 -17.80 -6.71
N LEU A 44 28.95 -19.13 -6.56
CA LEU A 44 28.00 -19.98 -7.30
C LEU A 44 26.55 -19.63 -6.95
N LEU A 45 26.26 -19.36 -5.67
CA LEU A 45 24.94 -18.93 -5.22
C LEU A 45 24.59 -17.51 -5.70
N SER A 46 25.54 -16.59 -5.78
CA SER A 46 25.28 -15.22 -6.23
C SER A 46 25.23 -15.08 -7.75
N GLY A 47 25.81 -16.05 -8.47
CA GLY A 47 25.85 -16.07 -9.92
C GLY A 47 24.50 -16.30 -10.60
N GLU A 48 24.53 -16.29 -11.93
CA GLU A 48 23.34 -16.41 -12.79
C GLU A 48 22.59 -17.74 -12.57
N ASN A 49 23.30 -18.82 -12.25
CA ASN A 49 22.71 -20.14 -11.98
C ASN A 49 22.19 -20.30 -10.54
N GLY A 50 22.38 -19.30 -9.67
CA GLY A 50 21.89 -19.28 -8.30
C GLY A 50 20.81 -18.22 -8.08
N CYS A 51 20.93 -17.46 -6.99
CA CYS A 51 20.07 -16.34 -6.61
C CYS A 51 20.12 -15.17 -7.62
N GLY A 52 21.14 -15.07 -8.48
CA GLY A 52 21.24 -14.03 -9.50
C GLY A 52 20.09 -14.07 -10.51
N CYS A 53 19.66 -15.27 -10.94
CA CYS A 53 18.48 -15.42 -11.81
C CYS A 53 17.21 -14.94 -11.11
N LEU A 54 17.02 -15.31 -9.83
CA LEU A 54 15.86 -14.84 -9.05
C LEU A 54 15.84 -13.31 -8.92
N LYS A 55 16.99 -12.68 -8.67
CA LYS A 55 17.12 -11.21 -8.66
C LYS A 55 16.72 -10.61 -10.02
N ASN A 56 17.21 -11.18 -11.12
CA ASN A 56 16.88 -10.73 -12.48
C ASN A 56 15.37 -10.86 -12.80
N ILE A 57 14.76 -12.00 -12.47
CA ILE A 57 13.33 -12.24 -12.67
C ILE A 57 12.50 -11.28 -11.79
N THR A 58 12.89 -11.10 -10.53
CA THR A 58 12.23 -10.17 -9.61
C THR A 58 12.31 -8.73 -10.13
N GLN A 59 13.47 -8.32 -10.63
CA GLN A 59 13.65 -7.00 -11.24
C GLN A 59 12.75 -6.84 -12.48
N LYS A 60 12.69 -7.82 -13.38
CA LYS A 60 11.79 -7.81 -14.55
C LYS A 60 10.32 -7.75 -14.13
N LEU A 61 9.92 -8.47 -13.09
CA LEU A 61 8.59 -8.42 -12.53
C LEU A 61 8.28 -7.02 -11.97
N ARG A 62 9.19 -6.43 -11.19
CA ARG A 62 9.04 -5.06 -10.66
C ARG A 62 8.92 -4.02 -11.77
N MET A 63 9.73 -4.12 -12.82
CA MET A 63 9.62 -3.26 -14.01
C MET A 63 8.23 -3.38 -14.66
N ARG A 64 7.71 -4.60 -14.80
CA ARG A 64 6.37 -4.84 -15.35
C ARG A 64 5.28 -4.28 -14.45
N GLN A 65 5.36 -4.51 -13.14
CA GLN A 65 4.43 -3.98 -12.14
C GLN A 65 4.40 -2.44 -12.18
N GLN A 66 5.58 -1.81 -12.19
CA GLN A 66 5.71 -0.36 -12.31
C GLN A 66 5.05 0.17 -13.58
N TYR A 67 5.33 -0.45 -14.74
CA TYR A 67 4.71 -0.06 -16.00
C TYR A 67 3.18 -0.13 -15.92
N MET A 68 2.63 -1.23 -15.41
CA MET A 68 1.18 -1.43 -15.32
C MET A 68 0.52 -0.45 -14.34
N VAL A 69 1.13 -0.21 -13.17
CA VAL A 69 0.64 0.78 -12.20
C VAL A 69 0.75 2.21 -12.74
N THR A 70 1.75 2.49 -13.57
CA THR A 70 1.87 3.79 -14.25
C THR A 70 0.69 4.03 -15.20
N GLN A 71 0.23 3.01 -15.91
CA GLN A 71 -0.99 3.12 -16.74
C GLN A 71 -2.23 3.38 -15.87
N VAL A 72 -2.36 2.71 -14.72
CA VAL A 72 -3.48 2.97 -13.78
C VAL A 72 -3.46 4.42 -13.29
N ALA A 73 -2.29 4.93 -12.91
CA ALA A 73 -2.13 6.32 -12.48
C ALA A 73 -2.43 7.33 -13.59
N TRP A 74 -2.26 6.94 -14.86
CA TRP A 74 -2.64 7.76 -16.01
C TRP A 74 -4.15 7.77 -16.26
N VAL A 75 -4.82 6.63 -16.09
CA VAL A 75 -6.30 6.50 -16.19
C VAL A 75 -6.99 7.18 -15.01
N TYR A 76 -6.39 7.10 -13.81
CA TYR A 76 -6.91 7.63 -12.56
C TYR A 76 -5.94 8.63 -11.91
N PRO A 77 -5.68 9.77 -12.55
CA PRO A 77 -4.69 10.73 -12.06
C PRO A 77 -5.19 11.39 -10.77
N VAL A 78 -4.43 11.24 -9.69
CA VAL A 78 -4.65 11.93 -8.42
C VAL A 78 -3.78 13.19 -8.38
N ARG A 79 -4.39 14.34 -8.64
CA ARG A 79 -3.70 15.64 -8.73
C ARG A 79 -4.23 16.62 -7.68
N PRO A 80 -3.41 17.57 -7.20
CA PRO A 80 -3.93 18.74 -6.50
C PRO A 80 -4.96 19.45 -7.39
N LEU A 81 -6.08 19.92 -6.82
CA LEU A 81 -6.98 20.78 -7.56
C LEU A 81 -6.33 22.15 -7.74
N ASP A 82 -6.07 22.55 -8.99
CA ASP A 82 -5.69 23.91 -9.35
C ASP A 82 -6.96 24.72 -9.63
N GLU A 83 -7.21 25.77 -8.85
CA GLU A 83 -8.38 26.67 -9.02
C GLU A 83 -8.28 27.61 -10.24
N LYS A 84 -7.59 27.22 -11.32
CA LYS A 84 -7.53 28.02 -12.56
C LYS A 84 -7.64 27.18 -13.83
N SER A 85 -8.86 27.12 -14.39
CA SER A 85 -9.07 27.37 -15.82
C SER A 85 -10.46 28.02 -16.01
N PRO A 86 -10.58 29.07 -16.85
CA PRO A 86 -11.83 29.76 -17.13
C PRO A 86 -12.76 28.89 -17.98
N ASP A 87 -14.05 29.19 -17.86
CA ASP A 87 -15.20 28.76 -18.67
C ASP A 87 -14.92 28.07 -20.02
N HIS A 88 -15.42 26.84 -20.16
CA HIS A 88 -16.15 26.46 -21.38
C HIS A 88 -17.62 26.27 -21.01
N LYS A 89 -18.38 27.38 -21.09
CA LYS A 89 -19.83 27.37 -21.17
C LYS A 89 -20.22 27.15 -22.63
N THR A 90 -20.92 26.06 -22.91
CA THR A 90 -21.89 26.03 -24.01
C THR A 90 -23.11 26.84 -23.54
N GLY A 91 -23.55 27.82 -24.36
CA GLY A 91 -24.60 28.80 -24.07
C GLY A 91 -25.92 28.18 -23.58
N TYR A 92 -26.81 28.91 -22.89
CA TYR A 92 -27.47 30.15 -23.34
C TYR A 92 -28.05 30.98 -22.17
N THR A 93 -27.98 32.32 -22.31
CA THR A 93 -28.95 33.38 -21.87
C THR A 93 -28.93 33.90 -20.40
N PRO A 94 -29.34 35.18 -20.14
CA PRO A 94 -28.41 36.18 -19.57
C PRO A 94 -28.82 36.86 -18.25
N SER A 95 -27.81 37.47 -17.63
CA SER A 95 -27.77 38.65 -16.72
C SER A 95 -28.72 38.74 -15.52
N ILE A 96 -28.14 38.99 -14.34
CA ILE A 96 -28.34 40.21 -13.53
C ILE A 96 -27.12 40.40 -12.61
N ILE A 97 -26.67 41.65 -12.51
CA ILE A 97 -25.46 42.16 -11.83
C ILE A 97 -25.67 42.33 -10.32
N LYS A 98 -24.61 42.11 -9.52
CA LYS A 98 -24.17 42.88 -8.32
C LYS A 98 -22.87 42.25 -7.78
N THR A 99 -21.67 42.80 -8.01
CA THR A 99 -20.91 43.76 -7.14
C THR A 99 -21.01 43.42 -5.64
N SER A 100 -19.98 43.28 -4.82
CA SER A 100 -18.53 43.51 -4.88
C SER A 100 -17.95 42.89 -3.58
N ASN A 101 -16.67 42.53 -3.56
CA ASN A 101 -15.69 42.95 -2.53
C ASN A 101 -14.37 42.18 -2.70
N ALA A 102 -13.32 42.93 -3.05
CA ALA A 102 -11.93 42.64 -2.69
C ALA A 102 -11.83 42.58 -1.15
N GLU A 103 -10.91 41.92 -0.47
CA GLU A 103 -9.48 41.73 -0.66
C GLU A 103 -9.08 40.70 0.42
N SER A 104 -8.12 39.79 0.24
CA SER A 104 -6.76 40.06 0.70
C SER A 104 -5.87 38.85 0.41
N ILE A 105 -4.74 39.15 -0.19
CA ILE A 105 -3.61 38.26 -0.42
C ILE A 105 -2.70 38.39 0.81
N LEU A 106 -2.40 37.29 1.50
CA LEU A 106 -1.13 37.14 2.22
C LEU A 106 -0.55 35.73 2.05
N PRO A 107 0.78 35.60 1.95
CA PRO A 107 1.47 34.37 1.56
C PRO A 107 2.00 33.56 2.76
N ASP A 108 2.31 32.31 2.46
CA ASP A 108 3.17 31.37 3.20
C ASP A 108 2.55 30.54 4.34
N GLY A 109 2.88 29.24 4.31
CA GLY A 109 2.41 28.21 5.26
C GLY A 109 1.67 27.04 4.61
N SER A 110 2.36 26.18 3.85
CA SER A 110 2.03 24.76 3.54
C SER A 110 0.55 24.33 3.64
N GLN A 111 -0.36 25.01 2.95
CA GLN A 111 -1.74 24.54 2.78
C GLN A 111 -1.70 23.35 1.81
N LYS A 112 -1.72 22.11 2.32
CA LYS A 112 -1.85 20.89 1.49
C LYS A 112 -3.11 21.02 0.65
N ARG A 113 -2.94 21.34 -0.64
CA ARG A 113 -4.03 21.49 -1.62
C ARG A 113 -4.92 20.24 -1.64
N PRO A 114 -6.25 20.38 -1.76
CA PRO A 114 -7.14 19.23 -1.82
C PRO A 114 -6.80 18.39 -3.06
N LEU A 115 -6.73 17.07 -2.87
CA LEU A 115 -6.49 16.12 -3.96
C LEU A 115 -7.81 15.81 -4.66
N ALA A 116 -7.74 15.64 -5.97
CA ALA A 116 -8.84 15.25 -6.83
C ALA A 116 -8.41 14.11 -7.76
N ILE A 117 -9.36 13.24 -8.11
CA ILE A 117 -9.18 12.20 -9.13
C ILE A 117 -10.05 12.58 -10.34
N LEU A 118 -9.44 12.68 -11.52
CA LEU A 118 -10.13 13.17 -12.73
C LEU A 118 -10.90 14.50 -12.52
N GLY A 119 -10.35 15.40 -11.69
CA GLY A 119 -10.96 16.70 -11.36
C GLY A 119 -12.08 16.66 -10.31
N LEU A 120 -12.41 15.48 -9.77
CA LEU A 120 -13.45 15.30 -8.75
C LEU A 120 -12.84 15.13 -7.35
N GLN A 121 -13.41 15.81 -6.34
CA GLN A 121 -12.96 15.74 -4.95
C GLN A 121 -13.84 14.82 -4.09
N LEU A 122 -13.23 14.23 -3.06
CA LEU A 122 -13.99 13.70 -1.92
C LEU A 122 -14.48 14.85 -1.04
N PRO A 123 -15.69 14.76 -0.46
CA PRO A 123 -16.23 15.81 0.39
C PRO A 123 -15.38 15.84 1.66
N LYS A 124 -14.91 17.02 2.04
CA LYS A 124 -14.47 17.22 3.43
C LYS A 124 -15.74 17.24 4.29
N PRO A 125 -15.74 16.61 5.47
CA PRO A 125 -16.81 16.81 6.44
C PRO A 125 -16.70 18.24 6.97
N THR A 126 -17.21 19.22 6.23
CA THR A 126 -17.48 20.57 6.72
C THR A 126 -18.91 20.63 7.25
N ALA A 127 -19.08 21.37 8.33
CA ALA A 127 -20.27 21.35 9.17
C ALA A 127 -21.57 21.62 8.38
N LYS A 128 -22.52 20.68 8.54
CA LYS A 128 -23.99 20.86 8.44
C LYS A 128 -24.49 21.87 7.39
N LYS A 129 -24.73 21.40 6.16
CA LYS A 129 -25.84 21.97 5.37
C LYS A 129 -27.15 21.37 5.90
N THR A 130 -27.79 22.06 6.85
CA THR A 130 -29.16 21.80 7.32
C THR A 130 -30.19 22.27 6.28
N GLY A 131 -30.13 21.69 5.08
CA GLY A 131 -31.17 21.84 4.06
C GLY A 131 -31.81 20.47 3.83
N TYR A 132 -33.11 20.36 4.09
CA TYR A 132 -33.91 19.16 3.81
C TYR A 132 -33.95 18.82 2.29
N PHE A 133 -33.47 19.74 1.46
CA PHE A 133 -33.24 19.61 0.02
C PHE A 133 -31.76 19.79 -0.31
N GLY A 134 -30.92 18.82 0.08
CA GLY A 134 -29.61 18.67 -0.57
C GLY A 134 -29.85 18.24 -2.01
N ASP A 135 -29.18 18.89 -2.98
CA ASP A 135 -29.31 18.49 -4.37
C ASP A 135 -28.81 17.04 -4.51
N ARG A 136 -29.61 16.14 -5.10
CA ARG A 136 -29.22 14.72 -5.27
C ARG A 136 -27.89 14.57 -6.00
N THR A 137 -27.49 15.60 -6.75
CA THR A 137 -26.20 15.70 -7.45
C THR A 137 -24.99 15.82 -6.53
N ASP A 138 -25.16 16.32 -5.29
CA ASP A 138 -24.06 16.53 -4.33
C ASP A 138 -23.42 15.20 -3.89
N PHE A 139 -24.20 14.12 -3.89
CA PHE A 139 -23.73 12.77 -3.52
C PHE A 139 -23.18 11.96 -4.70
N GLN A 140 -23.47 12.34 -5.95
CA GLN A 140 -23.01 11.60 -7.12
C GLN A 140 -21.51 11.76 -7.34
N LYS A 141 -21.00 13.00 -7.28
CA LYS A 141 -19.56 13.30 -7.44
C LYS A 141 -18.66 12.47 -6.50
N PRO A 142 -18.89 12.45 -5.17
CA PRO A 142 -18.04 11.68 -4.27
C PRO A 142 -18.20 10.16 -4.44
N SER A 143 -19.38 9.70 -4.84
CA SER A 143 -19.62 8.29 -5.15
C SER A 143 -18.86 7.83 -6.40
N THR A 144 -18.81 8.68 -7.43
CA THR A 144 -17.97 8.46 -8.62
C THR A 144 -16.48 8.41 -8.27
N VAL A 145 -16.01 9.33 -7.42
CA VAL A 145 -14.62 9.35 -6.92
C VAL A 145 -14.28 8.04 -6.23
N LEU A 146 -15.14 7.57 -5.33
CA LEU A 146 -14.93 6.30 -4.62
C LEU A 146 -14.93 5.10 -5.58
N GLY A 147 -15.79 5.11 -6.60
CA GLY A 147 -15.78 4.12 -7.67
C GLY A 147 -14.45 4.07 -8.44
N TYR A 148 -13.90 5.24 -8.77
CA TYR A 148 -12.58 5.32 -9.43
C TYR A 148 -11.45 4.82 -8.53
N VAL A 149 -11.46 5.18 -7.24
CA VAL A 149 -10.48 4.68 -6.28
C VAL A 149 -10.59 3.16 -6.14
N ALA A 150 -11.80 2.62 -5.97
CA ALA A 150 -12.03 1.18 -5.86
C ALA A 150 -11.45 0.44 -7.08
N HIS A 151 -11.74 0.93 -8.29
CA HIS A 151 -11.23 0.31 -9.50
C HIS A 151 -9.69 0.39 -9.59
N ALA A 152 -9.10 1.55 -9.30
CA ALA A 152 -7.64 1.71 -9.28
C ALA A 152 -6.97 0.76 -8.27
N VAL A 153 -7.51 0.66 -7.05
CA VAL A 153 -6.99 -0.21 -5.99
C VAL A 153 -7.03 -1.68 -6.39
N SER A 154 -8.13 -2.14 -7.00
CA SER A 154 -8.24 -3.52 -7.47
C SER A 154 -7.28 -3.86 -8.60
N LEU A 155 -7.09 -2.95 -9.56
CA LEU A 155 -6.09 -3.14 -10.61
C LEU A 155 -4.68 -3.21 -10.03
N ILE A 156 -4.32 -2.28 -9.13
CA ILE A 156 -3.00 -2.27 -8.49
C ILE A 156 -2.80 -3.56 -7.69
N ALA A 157 -3.77 -3.98 -6.88
CA ALA A 157 -3.71 -5.22 -6.11
C ALA A 157 -3.51 -6.45 -7.00
N SER A 158 -4.24 -6.53 -8.13
CA SER A 158 -4.07 -7.60 -9.12
C SER A 158 -2.66 -7.60 -9.72
N TYR A 159 -2.12 -6.44 -10.09
CA TYR A 159 -0.79 -6.34 -10.70
C TYR A 159 0.33 -6.66 -9.69
N LEU A 160 0.14 -6.30 -8.43
CA LEU A 160 1.05 -6.65 -7.34
C LEU A 160 0.88 -8.10 -6.86
N ASN A 161 -0.14 -8.81 -7.35
CA ASN A 161 -0.56 -10.13 -6.88
C ASN A 161 -0.80 -10.18 -5.36
N VAL A 162 -1.46 -9.14 -4.84
CA VAL A 162 -1.84 -9.02 -3.43
C VAL A 162 -3.35 -9.20 -3.30
N PRO A 163 -3.84 -10.26 -2.61
CA PRO A 163 -5.27 -10.42 -2.39
C PRO A 163 -5.77 -9.33 -1.43
N LEU A 164 -6.81 -8.59 -1.83
CA LEU A 164 -7.43 -7.57 -0.99
C LEU A 164 -8.16 -8.22 0.18
N ARG A 165 -7.99 -7.65 1.38
CA ARG A 165 -8.68 -8.11 2.59
C ARG A 165 -10.18 -7.86 2.52
N TYR A 166 -10.58 -6.76 1.87
CA TYR A 166 -11.98 -6.38 1.69
C TYR A 166 -12.32 -6.36 0.19
N PRO A 167 -12.77 -7.49 -0.40
CA PRO A 167 -13.06 -7.55 -1.83
C PRO A 167 -14.07 -6.50 -2.29
N LEU A 168 -13.89 -6.03 -3.53
CA LEU A 168 -14.69 -4.97 -4.12
C LEU A 168 -15.69 -5.53 -5.13
N ARG A 169 -16.93 -5.03 -5.09
CA ARG A 169 -17.96 -5.27 -6.10
C ARG A 169 -18.16 -3.99 -6.92
N PHE A 170 -17.68 -4.01 -8.16
CA PHE A 170 -17.70 -2.83 -9.02
C PHE A 170 -19.09 -2.51 -9.54
N GLY A 171 -19.47 -1.24 -9.40
CA GLY A 171 -20.70 -0.67 -9.95
C GLY A 171 -20.52 0.79 -10.36
N GLY A 172 -19.29 1.21 -10.66
CA GLY A 172 -18.95 2.62 -10.90
C GLY A 172 -19.27 3.48 -9.67
N SER A 173 -20.14 4.47 -9.83
CA SER A 173 -20.65 5.30 -8.73
C SER A 173 -21.51 4.55 -7.72
N ARG A 174 -21.87 3.29 -7.97
CA ARG A 174 -22.61 2.41 -7.04
C ARG A 174 -21.81 1.16 -6.69
N SER A 175 -20.51 1.32 -6.43
CA SER A 175 -19.64 0.22 -6.01
C SER A 175 -19.86 -0.14 -4.53
N TYR A 176 -19.52 -1.36 -4.16
CA TYR A 176 -19.62 -1.88 -2.79
C TYR A 176 -18.30 -2.52 -2.36
N ILE A 177 -18.08 -2.58 -1.05
CA ILE A 177 -16.95 -3.29 -0.44
C ILE A 177 -17.49 -4.34 0.54
N LEU A 178 -16.80 -5.48 0.60
CA LEU A 178 -17.23 -6.67 1.31
C LEU A 178 -16.41 -6.88 2.58
N ASP A 179 -17.08 -7.06 3.72
CA ASP A 179 -16.44 -7.53 4.95
C ASP A 179 -16.83 -8.98 5.25
N HIS A 180 -15.82 -9.81 5.51
CA HIS A 180 -15.96 -11.23 5.84
C HIS A 180 -15.95 -11.49 7.35
N SER A 181 -15.99 -10.43 8.18
CA SER A 181 -16.00 -10.56 9.63
C SER A 181 -17.14 -11.50 10.10
N PRO A 182 -16.85 -12.50 10.96
CA PRO A 182 -17.88 -13.34 11.54
C PRO A 182 -18.85 -12.45 12.33
N LEU A 183 -20.13 -12.52 11.98
CA LEU A 183 -21.19 -11.89 12.74
C LEU A 183 -21.17 -12.48 14.16
N VAL A 184 -20.68 -11.71 15.15
CA VAL A 184 -21.11 -11.92 16.53
C VAL A 184 -22.57 -11.52 16.53
N GLU A 185 -23.48 -12.50 16.54
CA GLU A 185 -24.93 -12.26 16.58
C GLU A 185 -25.28 -11.29 17.73
N PRO A 186 -25.80 -10.09 17.47
CA PRO A 186 -26.80 -9.53 18.36
C PRO A 186 -28.12 -10.20 17.95
N SER A 187 -28.63 -11.07 18.81
CA SER A 187 -29.93 -11.72 18.67
C SER A 187 -30.98 -10.77 18.08
N SER A 188 -31.69 -11.25 17.06
CA SER A 188 -33.03 -10.83 16.64
C SER A 188 -33.21 -9.36 16.23
N MET A 189 -33.59 -9.12 14.97
CA MET A 189 -34.99 -8.84 14.60
C MET A 189 -35.09 -8.73 13.06
N THR A 190 -35.96 -9.57 12.51
CA THR A 190 -36.67 -9.44 11.22
C THR A 190 -35.84 -9.27 9.94
N SER A 191 -35.59 -10.37 9.24
CA SER A 191 -35.84 -10.40 7.79
C SER A 191 -36.16 -11.82 7.35
N VAL A 192 -37.29 -11.91 6.65
CA VAL A 192 -37.94 -13.11 6.17
C VAL A 192 -37.21 -13.69 4.96
N VAL A 193 -37.11 -15.02 4.95
CA VAL A 193 -36.89 -15.95 3.82
C VAL A 193 -35.79 -15.62 2.79
N SER A 194 -34.67 -16.34 2.90
CA SER A 194 -34.07 -16.99 1.73
C SER A 194 -33.48 -18.33 2.13
N SER A 195 -34.14 -19.38 1.65
CA SER A 195 -33.76 -20.78 1.80
C SER A 195 -32.51 -21.09 0.98
N VAL A 196 -31.34 -21.19 1.63
CA VAL A 196 -30.17 -21.90 1.10
C VAL A 196 -29.42 -22.60 2.24
N SER A 197 -29.03 -23.84 1.98
CA SER A 197 -28.33 -24.85 2.80
C SER A 197 -27.29 -24.33 3.82
N PRO A 198 -27.13 -24.98 5.00
CA PRO A 198 -26.11 -24.61 5.98
C PRO A 198 -24.76 -25.23 5.60
N SER A 199 -24.01 -24.58 4.71
CA SER A 199 -22.59 -24.89 4.50
C SER A 199 -21.76 -23.70 4.97
N THR A 200 -21.38 -23.66 6.24
CA THR A 200 -20.32 -22.80 6.85
C THR A 200 -20.06 -21.47 6.13
N SER A 201 -21.11 -20.73 5.77
CA SER A 201 -20.94 -19.55 4.92
C SER A 201 -20.74 -18.38 5.86
N MET A 202 -19.51 -17.88 5.94
CA MET A 202 -19.28 -16.56 6.51
C MET A 202 -20.23 -15.60 5.80
N ARG A 203 -21.16 -14.98 6.53
CA ARG A 203 -22.09 -14.02 5.94
C ARG A 203 -21.30 -12.79 5.53
N THR A 204 -20.92 -12.71 4.26
CA THR A 204 -20.22 -11.55 3.71
C THR A 204 -21.18 -10.35 3.69
N MET A 205 -20.83 -9.29 4.41
CA MET A 205 -21.65 -8.09 4.50
C MET A 205 -21.20 -7.07 3.46
N GLU A 206 -22.13 -6.59 2.64
CA GLU A 206 -21.83 -5.54 1.66
C GLU A 206 -22.02 -4.15 2.29
N PHE A 207 -21.08 -3.25 2.03
CA PHE A 207 -21.15 -1.85 2.44
C PHE A 207 -21.03 -0.92 1.22
N PRO A 208 -21.87 0.12 1.12
CA PRO A 208 -21.91 0.99 -0.05
C PRO A 208 -20.72 1.97 -0.09
N LEU A 209 -20.00 2.04 -1.21
CA LEU A 209 -18.98 3.07 -1.49
C LEU A 209 -19.59 4.31 -2.15
N PHE A 210 -20.79 4.68 -1.73
CA PHE A 210 -21.52 5.84 -2.24
C PHE A 210 -22.38 6.42 -1.12
N PHE A 211 -22.80 7.67 -1.29
CA PHE A 211 -23.67 8.35 -0.35
C PHE A 211 -25.10 8.35 -0.89
N ASP A 212 -26.08 7.91 -0.09
CA ASP A 212 -27.52 7.92 -0.45
C ASP A 212 -28.37 8.67 0.60
N GLY A 213 -27.74 9.50 1.44
CA GLY A 213 -28.37 10.26 2.51
C GLY A 213 -28.84 9.46 3.73
N GLN A 214 -29.31 8.22 3.54
CA GLN A 214 -29.87 7.38 4.59
C GLN A 214 -28.80 6.57 5.36
N GLU A 215 -27.77 6.09 4.66
CA GLU A 215 -26.78 5.12 5.21
C GLU A 215 -25.39 5.73 5.46
N THR A 216 -25.32 6.96 5.96
CA THR A 216 -24.04 7.69 6.10
C THR A 216 -22.98 6.96 6.92
N THR A 217 -23.37 6.22 7.96
CA THR A 217 -22.45 5.43 8.80
C THR A 217 -21.89 4.21 8.08
N ARG A 218 -22.72 3.48 7.32
CA ARG A 218 -22.30 2.34 6.50
C ARG A 218 -21.36 2.79 5.38
N SER A 219 -21.65 3.91 4.72
CA SER A 219 -20.76 4.48 3.71
C SER A 219 -19.43 4.96 4.32
N ALA A 220 -19.45 5.60 5.49
CA ALA A 220 -18.22 5.99 6.17
C ALA A 220 -17.35 4.78 6.54
N TYR A 221 -17.97 3.68 6.98
CA TYR A 221 -17.28 2.42 7.24
C TYR A 221 -16.71 1.80 5.95
N ALA A 222 -17.48 1.79 4.85
CA ALA A 222 -17.00 1.32 3.55
C ALA A 222 -15.73 2.06 3.08
N ILE A 223 -15.72 3.39 3.23
CA ILE A 223 -14.56 4.24 2.88
C ILE A 223 -13.35 3.92 3.76
N PHE A 224 -13.58 3.66 5.05
CA PHE A 224 -12.54 3.22 5.97
C PHE A 224 -11.93 1.87 5.54
N LEU A 225 -12.77 0.89 5.18
CA LEU A 225 -12.32 -0.41 4.69
C LEU A 225 -11.52 -0.28 3.38
N LEU A 226 -11.97 0.55 2.45
CA LEU A 226 -11.24 0.84 1.21
C LEU A 226 -9.85 1.46 1.52
N ASN A 227 -9.77 2.34 2.51
CA ASN A 227 -8.48 2.87 2.93
C ASN A 227 -7.59 1.79 3.58
N LYS A 228 -8.18 0.81 4.27
CA LYS A 228 -7.44 -0.32 4.83
C LYS A 228 -6.84 -1.23 3.77
N ASP A 229 -7.51 -1.41 2.64
CA ASP A 229 -6.91 -2.09 1.48
C ASP A 229 -5.75 -1.29 0.88
N ILE A 230 -5.86 0.04 0.79
CA ILE A 230 -4.74 0.88 0.33
C ILE A 230 -3.56 0.79 1.31
N GLU A 231 -3.82 0.82 2.61
CA GLU A 231 -2.82 0.64 3.67
C GLU A 231 -2.14 -0.73 3.57
N GLN A 232 -2.90 -1.79 3.28
CA GLN A 232 -2.35 -3.12 3.02
C GLN A 232 -1.36 -3.10 1.84
N LEU A 233 -1.72 -2.44 0.73
CA LEU A 233 -0.84 -2.35 -0.44
C LEU A 233 0.41 -1.49 -0.16
N LEU A 234 0.27 -0.42 0.62
CA LEU A 234 1.42 0.37 1.08
C LEU A 234 2.36 -0.46 1.96
N ASN A 235 1.82 -1.19 2.93
CA ASN A 235 2.60 -2.09 3.79
C ASN A 235 3.32 -3.17 2.98
N TYR A 236 2.66 -3.72 1.95
CA TYR A 236 3.26 -4.72 1.05
C TYR A 236 4.51 -4.20 0.32
N ILE A 237 4.55 -2.90 -0.02
CA ILE A 237 5.73 -2.25 -0.63
C ILE A 237 6.65 -1.58 0.40
N GLY A 238 6.45 -1.83 1.70
CA GLY A 238 7.29 -1.30 2.78
C GLY A 238 7.06 0.18 3.12
N ALA A 239 5.87 0.72 2.83
CA ALA A 239 5.53 2.12 3.08
C ALA A 239 4.41 2.26 4.12
N GLU A 240 4.47 3.32 4.92
CA GLU A 240 3.42 3.64 5.89
C GLU A 240 2.30 4.50 5.27
N SER A 241 1.06 4.27 5.72
CA SER A 241 -0.08 5.11 5.32
C SER A 241 -0.10 6.44 6.07
N LEU A 242 -0.68 7.47 5.45
CA LEU A 242 -0.94 8.77 6.08
C LEU A 242 -2.13 8.72 7.05
N GLY A 243 -2.74 7.56 7.27
CA GLY A 243 -3.88 7.34 8.17
C GLY A 243 -5.21 7.06 7.46
N PRO A 244 -6.27 6.73 8.24
CA PRO A 244 -7.51 6.12 7.75
C PRO A 244 -8.43 7.04 6.94
N ARG A 245 -8.25 8.37 7.03
CA ARG A 245 -9.11 9.37 6.38
C ARG A 245 -8.50 9.92 5.09
N HIS A 246 -7.34 9.39 4.66
CA HIS A 246 -6.50 9.97 3.61
C HIS A 246 -6.52 9.17 2.30
N VAL A 247 -7.68 8.63 1.91
CA VAL A 247 -7.86 7.73 0.75
C VAL A 247 -7.08 8.17 -0.50
N LEU A 248 -7.34 9.39 -1.01
CA LEU A 248 -6.65 9.88 -2.21
C LEU A 248 -5.16 10.13 -1.99
N ALA A 249 -4.77 10.59 -0.80
CA ALA A 249 -3.36 10.85 -0.51
C ALA A 249 -2.56 9.53 -0.40
N ASN A 250 -3.15 8.50 0.22
CA ASN A 250 -2.58 7.16 0.31
C ASN A 250 -2.49 6.51 -1.07
N LEU A 251 -3.52 6.64 -1.92
CA LEU A 251 -3.47 6.16 -3.30
C LEU A 251 -2.39 6.87 -4.13
N LYS A 252 -2.27 8.20 -3.97
CA LYS A 252 -1.20 8.98 -4.61
C LYS A 252 0.18 8.54 -4.14
N GLN A 253 0.37 8.35 -2.84
CA GLN A 253 1.62 7.86 -2.27
C GLN A 253 1.97 6.47 -2.81
N LEU A 254 1.01 5.54 -2.81
CA LEU A 254 1.17 4.17 -3.32
C LEU A 254 1.67 4.17 -4.77
N THR A 255 0.97 4.88 -5.65
CA THR A 255 1.34 4.99 -7.07
C THR A 255 2.69 5.68 -7.26
N THR A 256 2.99 6.73 -6.48
CA THR A 256 4.26 7.47 -6.56
C THR A 256 5.45 6.60 -6.16
N ILE A 257 5.32 5.79 -5.10
CA ILE A 257 6.40 4.89 -4.66
C ILE A 257 6.65 3.81 -5.70
N ILE A 258 5.60 3.19 -6.24
CA ILE A 258 5.73 2.15 -7.28
C ILE A 258 6.37 2.72 -8.57
N GLN A 259 6.07 3.97 -8.92
CA GLN A 259 6.66 4.69 -10.05
C GLN A 259 8.12 5.10 -9.84
N SER A 260 8.62 5.06 -8.62
CA SER A 260 10.00 5.45 -8.32
C SER A 260 11.01 4.41 -8.78
N GLN A 261 12.25 4.85 -9.05
CA GLN A 261 13.34 3.93 -9.36
C GLN A 261 13.66 2.99 -8.18
N GLN A 262 13.43 3.44 -6.95
CA GLN A 262 13.69 2.67 -5.74
C GLN A 262 12.84 1.40 -5.66
N TYR A 263 11.65 1.38 -6.25
CA TYR A 263 10.80 0.20 -6.29
C TYR A 263 11.40 -0.95 -7.11
N ILE A 264 12.16 -0.62 -8.16
CA ILE A 264 12.83 -1.61 -9.02
C ILE A 264 14.09 -2.14 -8.35
N SER A 265 14.87 -1.26 -7.72
CA SER A 265 16.20 -1.54 -7.18
C SER A 265 16.19 -2.16 -5.77
N THR A 266 15.18 -2.96 -5.43
CA THR A 266 15.13 -3.60 -4.10
C THR A 266 16.16 -4.74 -4.03
N ASP A 267 17.27 -4.48 -3.35
CA ASP A 267 18.28 -5.45 -2.90
C ASP A 267 17.94 -6.06 -1.54
#